data_AF-A0A849Q5F7-F1
#
_entry.id   AF-A0A849Q5F7-F1
#
_cell.length_a   1.000
_cell.length_b   1.000
_cell.length_c   1.000
_cell.angle_alpha   90.00
_cell.angle_beta   90.00
_cell.angle_gamma   90.00
#
_symmetry.space_group_name_H-M   'P 1'
#
loop_
_entity.id
_entity.type
_entity.pdbx_description
1 polymer ?
#
loop_
_entity_poly.entity_id
_entity_poly.type
_entity_poly.pdbx_seq_one_letter_code
_entity_poly.pdbx_strand_id
1 'polypeptide(L)'
;MTMDRRTRVAISTGGSIVAPEPLDPGFVSELASVLIEASKVRDLLVVVGGGRTARRYIDACRDLGADEDYLDLVGIDCTRLNARILIAALGKEAYPGVPATVHDAVEVSRDHPIVVM
;
A
#
# COMPACT_ATOMS: atom_id res chain seq x y z
N MET A 1 15.31 20.58 23.08
CA MET A 1 15.61 19.55 22.05
C MET A 1 14.54 19.70 20.97
N THR A 2 14.85 20.47 19.92
CA THR A 2 13.99 20.55 18.74
C THR A 2 13.99 19.17 18.09
N MET A 3 12.84 18.51 18.01
CA MET A 3 12.68 17.32 17.18
C MET A 3 13.05 17.73 15.76
N ASP A 4 14.14 17.20 15.23
CA ASP A 4 14.45 17.32 13.82
C ASP A 4 13.28 16.68 13.07
N ARG A 5 12.47 17.49 12.39
CA ARG A 5 11.28 17.01 11.69
C ARG A 5 11.77 16.17 10.52
N ARG A 6 11.76 14.84 10.68
CA ARG A 6 12.00 13.92 9.57
C ARG A 6 11.06 14.28 8.42
N THR A 7 11.65 14.49 7.24
CA THR A 7 10.87 14.79 6.03
C THR A 7 9.98 13.61 5.70
N ARG A 8 8.69 13.88 5.46
CA ARG A 8 7.73 12.87 5.05
C ARG A 8 7.63 12.81 3.53
N VAL A 9 7.62 11.61 2.99
CA VAL A 9 7.50 11.37 1.55
C VAL A 9 6.32 10.45 1.27
N ALA A 10 5.44 10.90 0.37
CA ALA A 10 4.39 10.07 -0.19
C ALA A 10 4.93 9.37 -1.46
N ILE A 11 4.76 8.06 -1.55
CA ILE A 11 5.19 7.23 -2.67
C ILE A 11 3.96 6.53 -3.22
N SER A 12 3.59 6.80 -4.47
CA SER A 12 2.52 6.06 -5.16
C SER A 12 3.14 4.93 -5.99
N THR A 13 2.84 3.69 -5.63
CA THR A 13 3.31 2.49 -6.35
C THR A 13 2.19 1.87 -7.17
N GLY A 14 2.49 1.50 -8.41
CA GLY A 14 1.53 0.84 -9.28
C GLY A 14 1.16 -0.54 -8.73
N GLY A 15 -0.13 -0.87 -8.67
CA GLY A 15 -0.58 -2.18 -8.16
C GLY A 15 -0.04 -3.37 -8.95
N SER A 16 0.15 -3.22 -10.26
CA SER A 16 0.74 -4.26 -11.11
C SER A 16 2.25 -4.47 -10.89
N ILE A 17 2.91 -3.55 -10.16
CA ILE A 17 4.31 -3.68 -9.76
C ILE A 17 4.39 -4.48 -8.45
N VAL A 18 3.50 -4.19 -7.49
CA VAL A 18 3.47 -4.88 -6.19
C VAL A 18 2.81 -6.27 -6.29
N ALA A 19 1.75 -6.39 -7.10
CA ALA A 19 1.00 -7.62 -7.32
C ALA A 19 0.90 -7.91 -8.84
N PRO A 20 2.01 -8.30 -9.49
CA PRO A 20 1.97 -8.81 -10.85
C PRO A 20 1.27 -10.18 -10.90
N GLU A 21 1.02 -10.66 -12.11
CA GLU A 21 0.48 -12.01 -12.32
C GLU A 21 1.41 -12.79 -13.26
N PRO A 22 2.11 -13.84 -12.77
CA PRO A 22 2.08 -14.36 -11.39
C PRO A 22 2.69 -13.38 -10.37
N LEU A 23 2.38 -13.57 -9.09
CA LEU A 23 2.99 -12.80 -8.00
C LEU A 23 4.50 -13.05 -7.98
N ASP A 24 5.26 -12.00 -7.65
CA ASP A 24 6.71 -12.04 -7.51
C ASP A 24 7.14 -11.61 -6.10
N PRO A 25 7.20 -12.55 -5.14
CA PRO A 25 7.65 -12.26 -3.78
C PRO A 25 9.09 -11.74 -3.72
N GLY A 26 9.94 -12.08 -4.70
CA GLY A 26 11.33 -11.63 -4.77
C GLY A 26 11.38 -10.12 -4.99
N PHE A 27 10.67 -9.65 -6.01
CA PHE A 27 10.54 -8.21 -6.29
C PHE A 27 9.95 -7.43 -5.10
N VAL A 28 8.91 -7.96 -4.45
CA VAL A 28 8.30 -7.29 -3.27
C VAL A 28 9.32 -7.20 -2.12
N SER A 29 10.13 -8.24 -1.90
CA SER A 29 11.17 -8.24 -0.87
C SER A 29 12.28 -7.23 -1.15
N GLU A 30 12.68 -7.09 -2.42
CA GLU A 30 13.63 -6.07 -2.86
C GLU A 30 13.07 -4.65 -2.66
N LEU A 31 11.82 -4.41 -3.07
CA LEU A 31 11.13 -3.15 -2.85
C LEU A 31 11.05 -2.80 -1.37
N ALA A 32 10.67 -3.77 -0.52
CA ALA A 32 10.62 -3.59 0.93
C ALA A 32 12.00 -3.20 1.50
N SER A 33 13.08 -3.83 1.02
CA SER A 33 14.44 -3.51 1.44
C SER A 33 14.81 -2.06 1.11
N VAL A 34 14.47 -1.57 -0.09
CA VAL A 34 14.70 -0.17 -0.49
C VAL A 34 13.91 0.81 0.39
N LEU A 35 12.64 0.49 0.68
CA LEU A 35 11.80 1.32 1.54
C LEU A 35 12.32 1.36 2.98
N ILE A 36 12.78 0.22 3.53
CA ILE A 36 13.40 0.15 4.85
C ILE A 36 14.64 1.05 4.91
N GLU A 37 15.53 0.99 3.93
CA GLU A 37 16.71 1.86 3.88
C GLU A 37 16.33 3.35 3.78
N ALA A 38 15.36 3.69 2.94
CA ALA A 38 14.87 5.07 2.82
C ALA A 38 14.21 5.57 4.13
N SER A 39 13.56 4.68 4.88
CA SER A 39 12.89 5.01 6.14
C SER A 39 13.86 5.42 7.27
N LYS A 40 15.15 5.11 7.13
CA LYS A 40 16.17 5.50 8.11
C LYS A 40 16.35 7.02 8.21
N VAL A 41 15.98 7.77 7.19
CA VAL A 41 16.16 9.23 7.12
C VAL A 41 14.86 10.01 6.84
N ARG A 42 13.77 9.32 6.48
CA ARG A 42 12.49 9.93 6.11
C ARG A 42 11.33 9.06 6.57
N ASP A 43 10.19 9.66 6.85
CA ASP A 43 8.97 8.89 7.10
C ASP A 43 8.27 8.64 5.76
N LEU A 44 7.82 7.40 5.53
CA LEU A 44 7.28 6.97 4.24
C LEU A 44 5.78 6.67 4.34
N LEU A 45 4.99 7.33 3.49
CA LEU A 45 3.60 7.00 3.23
C LEU A 45 3.51 6.35 1.84
N VAL A 46 3.36 5.04 1.78
CA VAL A 46 3.32 4.28 0.53
C VAL A 46 1.87 3.99 0.17
N VAL A 47 1.44 4.34 -1.03
CA VAL A 47 0.11 4.03 -1.57
C VAL A 47 0.25 2.98 -2.65
N VAL A 48 -0.43 1.84 -2.52
CA VAL A 48 -0.37 0.73 -3.47
C VAL A 48 -1.63 0.70 -4.33
N GLY A 49 -1.47 0.75 -5.65
CA GLY A 49 -2.61 0.68 -6.57
C GLY A 49 -3.27 -0.72 -6.66
N GLY A 50 -4.41 -0.80 -7.35
CA GLY A 50 -5.18 -2.05 -7.48
C GLY A 50 -4.67 -3.01 -8.57
N GLY A 51 -3.99 -2.48 -9.59
CA GLY A 51 -3.30 -3.30 -10.60
C GLY A 51 -4.21 -4.22 -11.40
N ARG A 52 -3.70 -5.40 -11.79
CA ARG A 52 -4.45 -6.39 -12.57
C ARG A 52 -5.50 -7.10 -11.73
N THR A 53 -5.24 -7.28 -10.44
CA THR A 53 -6.20 -7.80 -9.46
C THR A 53 -7.49 -6.98 -9.45
N ALA A 54 -7.40 -5.66 -9.28
CA ALA A 54 -8.57 -4.79 -9.28
C ALA A 54 -9.37 -4.90 -10.58
N ARG A 55 -8.72 -4.79 -11.74
CA ARG A 55 -9.40 -4.91 -13.05
C ARG A 55 -10.17 -6.22 -13.17
N ARG A 56 -9.56 -7.36 -12.83
CA ARG A 56 -10.22 -8.67 -12.91
C ARG A 56 -11.44 -8.79 -12.00
N TYR A 57 -11.33 -8.28 -10.77
CA TYR A 57 -12.44 -8.35 -9.81
C TYR A 57 -13.56 -7.38 -10.17
N ILE A 58 -13.21 -6.18 -10.64
CA ILE A 58 -14.15 -5.19 -11.15
C ILE A 58 -14.89 -5.76 -12.37
N ASP A 59 -14.18 -6.32 -13.35
CA ASP A 59 -14.79 -6.89 -14.55
C ASP A 59 -15.75 -8.03 -14.21
N ALA A 60 -15.34 -8.94 -13.31
CA ALA A 60 -16.21 -10.02 -12.85
C ALA A 60 -17.48 -9.52 -12.12
N CYS A 61 -17.37 -8.50 -11.27
CA CYS A 61 -18.54 -7.92 -10.59
C CYS A 61 -19.44 -7.15 -11.56
N ARG A 62 -18.85 -6.48 -12.57
CA ARG A 62 -19.58 -5.77 -13.62
C ARG A 62 -20.40 -6.75 -14.46
N ASP A 63 -19.82 -7.89 -14.83
CA ASP A 63 -20.52 -8.96 -15.56
C ASP A 63 -21.70 -9.54 -14.75
N LEU A 64 -21.66 -9.42 -13.42
CA LEU A 64 -22.75 -9.80 -12.51
C LEU A 64 -23.79 -8.69 -12.30
N GLY A 65 -23.62 -7.52 -12.93
CA GLY A 65 -24.58 -6.42 -12.88
C GLY A 65 -24.42 -5.47 -11.69
N ALA A 66 -23.25 -5.43 -11.05
CA ALA A 66 -22.96 -4.44 -10.01
C ALA A 66 -22.91 -3.01 -10.58
N ASP A 67 -23.32 -2.02 -9.77
CA ASP A 67 -23.19 -0.61 -10.10
C ASP A 67 -21.76 -0.07 -9.88
N GLU A 68 -21.45 1.09 -10.45
CA GLU A 68 -20.09 1.65 -10.39
C GLU A 68 -19.66 2.00 -8.94
N ASP A 69 -20.59 2.38 -8.06
CA ASP A 69 -20.29 2.62 -6.65
C ASP A 69 -19.76 1.35 -5.97
N TYR A 70 -20.38 0.20 -6.25
CA TYR A 70 -19.91 -1.09 -5.77
C TYR A 70 -18.58 -1.50 -6.41
N LEU A 71 -18.38 -1.23 -7.70
CA LEU A 71 -17.12 -1.53 -8.38
C LEU A 71 -15.93 -0.73 -7.83
N ASP A 72 -16.15 0.52 -7.43
CA ASP A 72 -15.14 1.33 -6.74
C ASP A 72 -14.75 0.71 -5.39
N LEU A 73 -15.72 0.20 -4.62
CA LEU A 73 -15.44 -0.52 -3.36
C LEU A 73 -14.58 -1.76 -3.60
N VAL A 74 -14.90 -2.55 -4.63
CA VAL A 74 -14.10 -3.72 -5.04
C VAL A 74 -12.68 -3.31 -5.44
N GLY A 75 -12.54 -2.20 -6.17
CA GLY A 75 -11.26 -1.62 -6.54
C GLY A 75 -10.41 -1.23 -5.32
N ILE A 76 -11.01 -0.55 -4.35
CA ILE A 76 -10.39 -0.17 -3.07
C ILE A 76 -9.99 -1.40 -2.26
N ASP A 77 -10.83 -2.44 -2.21
CA ASP A 77 -10.47 -3.65 -1.48
C ASP A 77 -9.29 -4.38 -2.14
N CYS A 78 -9.17 -4.31 -3.46
CA CYS A 78 -8.01 -4.81 -4.20
C CYS A 78 -6.74 -3.99 -3.94
N THR A 79 -6.82 -2.66 -3.81
CA THR A 79 -5.63 -1.84 -3.43
C THR A 79 -5.14 -2.24 -2.04
N ARG A 80 -6.07 -2.39 -1.08
CA ARG A 80 -5.76 -2.83 0.29
C ARG A 80 -5.23 -4.26 0.34
N LEU A 81 -5.70 -5.14 -0.55
CA LEU A 81 -5.16 -6.50 -0.65
C LEU A 81 -3.69 -6.47 -1.12
N ASN A 82 -3.39 -5.67 -2.15
CA ASN A 82 -2.02 -5.51 -2.63
C ASN A 82 -1.12 -4.85 -1.57
N ALA A 83 -1.62 -3.86 -0.83
CA ALA A 83 -0.90 -3.22 0.28
C ALA A 83 -0.45 -4.24 1.35
N ARG A 84 -1.30 -5.23 1.66
CA ARG A 84 -0.96 -6.29 2.63
C ARG A 84 0.23 -7.15 2.21
N ILE A 85 0.44 -7.36 0.91
CA ILE A 85 1.61 -8.09 0.39
C ILE A 85 2.89 -7.32 0.74
N LEU A 86 2.89 -6.00 0.53
CA LEU A 86 4.03 -5.16 0.87
C LEU A 86 4.25 -5.07 2.39
N ILE A 87 3.18 -4.94 3.19
CA ILE A 87 3.26 -4.95 4.66
C ILE A 87 3.88 -6.27 5.15
N ALA A 88 3.49 -7.40 4.57
CA ALA A 88 4.06 -8.70 4.92
C ALA A 88 5.57 -8.76 4.68
N ALA A 89 6.07 -8.14 3.60
CA ALA A 89 7.49 -8.06 3.30
C ALA A 89 8.25 -7.05 4.19
N LEU A 90 7.60 -5.96 4.60
CA LEU A 90 8.18 -4.95 5.50
C LEU A 90 8.26 -5.44 6.95
N GLY A 91 7.36 -6.33 7.35
CA GLY A 91 7.32 -6.91 8.69
C GLY A 91 7.21 -5.83 9.78
N LYS A 92 8.09 -5.90 10.78
CA LYS A 92 8.08 -5.01 11.96
C LYS A 92 8.45 -3.56 11.67
N GLU A 93 9.00 -3.26 10.49
CA GLU A 93 9.45 -1.91 10.12
C GLU A 93 8.28 -1.03 9.65
N ALA A 94 7.09 -1.60 9.42
CA ALA A 94 5.89 -0.89 9.01
C ALA A 94 4.76 -0.99 10.04
N TYR A 95 3.79 -0.08 9.95
CA TYR A 95 2.50 -0.25 10.61
C TYR A 95 1.83 -1.55 10.11
N PRO A 96 1.37 -2.46 11.00
CA PRO A 96 0.87 -3.77 10.59
C PRO A 96 -0.50 -3.75 9.90
N GLY A 97 -1.20 -2.63 9.91
CA GLY A 97 -2.51 -2.47 9.28
C GLY A 97 -2.46 -1.66 7.99
N VAL A 98 -3.58 -1.68 7.25
CA VAL A 98 -3.80 -0.77 6.11
C VAL A 98 -4.78 0.31 6.57
N PRO A 99 -4.34 1.56 6.77
CA PRO A 99 -5.23 2.66 7.15
C PRO A 99 -6.33 2.85 6.10
N ALA A 100 -7.56 3.10 6.54
CA ALA A 100 -8.68 3.28 5.62
C ALA A 100 -8.80 4.72 5.11
N THR A 101 -8.23 5.69 5.84
CA THR A 101 -8.27 7.11 5.52
C THR A 101 -6.88 7.74 5.60
N VAL A 102 -6.71 8.89 4.93
CA VAL A 102 -5.49 9.70 5.03
C VAL A 102 -5.26 10.18 6.45
N HIS A 103 -6.33 10.46 7.21
CA HIS A 103 -6.22 10.86 8.60
C HIS A 103 -5.58 9.77 9.44
N ASP A 104 -6.09 8.54 9.34
CA ASP A 104 -5.55 7.37 10.05
C ASP A 104 -4.08 7.12 9.66
N ALA A 105 -3.76 7.24 8.36
CA ALA A 105 -2.39 7.08 7.88
C ALA A 105 -1.44 8.11 8.50
N VAL A 106 -1.88 9.37 8.61
CA VAL A 106 -1.11 10.44 9.25
C VAL A 106 -0.98 10.21 10.75
N GLU A 107 -2.02 9.71 11.41
CA GLU A 107 -2.00 9.40 12.85
C GLU A 107 -0.99 8.31 13.16
N VAL A 108 -1.08 7.15 12.50
CA VAL A 108 -0.15 6.02 12.75
C VAL A 108 1.28 6.32 12.29
N SER A 109 1.47 7.23 11.33
CA SER A 109 2.82 7.68 10.90
C SER A 109 3.60 8.46 11.97
N ARG A 110 2.98 8.77 13.12
CA ARG A 110 3.68 9.36 14.26
C ARG A 110 4.58 8.35 14.97
N ASP A 111 4.16 7.10 15.00
CA ASP A 111 4.84 6.01 15.71
C ASP A 111 5.47 4.98 14.77
N HIS A 112 5.10 5.01 13.49
CA HIS A 112 5.60 4.09 12.47
C HIS A 112 6.30 4.86 11.33
N PRO A 113 7.58 4.55 11.03
CA PRO A 113 8.34 5.24 9.99
C PRO A 113 7.88 4.85 8.57
N ILE A 114 7.18 3.72 8.42
CA ILE A 114 6.60 3.27 7.16
C ILE A 114 5.12 2.94 7.38
N VAL A 115 4.26 3.54 6.57
CA VAL A 115 2.83 3.26 6.53
C VAL A 115 2.44 2.94 5.10
N VAL A 116 1.74 1.83 4.89
CA VAL A 116 1.26 1.40 3.56
C VAL A 116 -0.26 1.50 3.52
N MET A 117 -0.78 2.11 2.45
CA MET A 117 -2.21 2.37 2.21
C MET A 117 -2.64 1.82 0.85
#